data_AF-A0ABD2ZJY7-F1
#
_entry.id   AF-A0ABD2ZJY7-F1
#
_cell.length_a   1.000
_cell.length_b   1.000
_cell.length_c   1.000
_cell.angle_alpha   90.00
_cell.angle_beta   90.00
_cell.angle_gamma   90.00
#
_symmetry.space_group_name_H-M   'P 1'
#
loop_
_entity.id
_entity.type
_entity.pdbx_description
1 polymer ?
#
loop_
_entity_poly.entity_id
_entity_poly.type
_entity_poly.pdbx_seq_one_letter_code
_entity_poly.pdbx_strand_id
1 'polypeptide(L)'
;MADFEIGAVPFNPDGWGPPADPLAFPNHPSNVPFAPFSRSDKLGRIADWTRSLSNPNRPSNKNPSDTAFDFSGDDSFATLAADEDSSFRLVDNAASKSHHGHHQNRPKFNPRLRFNPHHNRSQLPQRRDEEVEARKREAEKERARRDRLYNLNRSSTNAGPRRESAVLKSSVDIQPEWNMLDQIPFSTFSKLSFSVPEPEDLLICGGLEFYDRTYDRITPKNERRLERFKNRNFFKVTTTDDPVIRRLANEDKATVFATDTILSTLMCSPRSVYSWDIVVQRVGNKLFFDKRDGSQLDLLSVHETSQESLPDVKEDINSAYSLSVEAAYINQNFSQQVLVRDGNKVSYEEPNPFANEGEEVASVAYRYRRWKLDNEMYLIARCEVQSVVEVNNKRSFLTLNALNEFDPKYSGVDWRQKLETQRGAVLATELKNNANKMAKWTAQALLGSADMMKLGYVSRVHPRDHFNHVILAVVGYKPREFAAQINLNTSNMWGIVKSIVDLCMKLKEGKYVLVKDPTKPQVRIYEVPPDAFENDYVEEPLPEEEQVQPPAEDADDGEATAIVNDVKEKDISAEPVAV
;
A
#
# COMPACT_ATOMS: atom_id res chain seq x y z
N MET A 1 -48.87 -68.18 11.52
CA MET A 1 -47.59 -67.76 12.12
C MET A 1 -47.49 -66.25 11.91
N ALA A 2 -46.86 -65.50 12.82
CA ALA A 2 -46.56 -64.11 12.53
C ALA A 2 -45.35 -64.08 11.59
N ASP A 3 -45.45 -63.38 10.45
CA ASP A 3 -44.32 -63.22 9.55
C ASP A 3 -43.25 -62.34 10.20
N PHE A 4 -42.00 -62.76 10.05
CA PHE A 4 -40.82 -62.01 10.45
C PHE A 4 -39.97 -61.81 9.21
N GLU A 5 -40.11 -60.64 8.58
CA GLU A 5 -39.25 -60.27 7.46
C GLU A 5 -37.83 -59.99 7.96
N ILE A 6 -36.84 -60.63 7.32
CA ILE A 6 -35.43 -60.42 7.61
C ILE A 6 -35.03 -59.06 7.02
N GLY A 7 -34.74 -58.08 7.87
CA GLY A 7 -34.28 -56.76 7.45
C GLY A 7 -32.98 -56.82 6.63
N ALA A 8 -32.89 -55.99 5.59
CA ALA A 8 -31.72 -55.92 4.72
C ALA A 8 -30.48 -55.43 5.48
N VAL A 9 -29.41 -56.24 5.47
CA VAL A 9 -28.11 -55.88 6.05
C VAL A 9 -27.15 -55.51 4.91
N PRO A 10 -26.57 -54.29 4.90
CA PRO A 10 -25.62 -53.90 3.87
C PRO A 10 -24.32 -54.70 3.99
N PHE A 11 -23.82 -55.21 2.86
CA PHE A 11 -22.57 -55.96 2.79
C PHE A 11 -21.43 -55.04 2.34
N ASN A 12 -20.32 -55.03 3.09
CA ASN A 12 -19.10 -54.33 2.74
C ASN A 12 -17.96 -55.35 2.52
N PRO A 13 -17.40 -55.48 1.31
CA PRO A 13 -16.32 -56.44 1.03
C PRO A 13 -14.96 -56.00 1.60
N ASP A 14 -14.71 -54.70 1.71
CA ASP A 14 -13.38 -54.13 2.02
C ASP A 14 -13.20 -53.79 3.52
N GLY A 15 -14.21 -54.07 4.35
CA GLY A 15 -14.10 -53.89 5.80
C GLY A 15 -15.42 -54.11 6.54
N TRP A 16 -15.40 -53.94 7.86
CA TRP A 16 -16.60 -54.06 8.72
C TRP A 16 -17.34 -52.73 8.93
N GLY A 17 -16.97 -51.69 8.18
CA GLY A 17 -17.59 -50.37 8.23
C GLY A 17 -18.77 -50.22 7.27
N PRO A 18 -19.40 -49.03 7.22
CA PRO A 18 -20.40 -48.71 6.21
C PRO A 18 -19.81 -48.83 4.78
N PRO A 19 -20.58 -49.27 3.77
CA PRO A 19 -20.14 -49.23 2.38
C PRO A 19 -19.85 -47.80 1.94
N ALA A 20 -18.90 -47.62 1.02
CA ALA A 20 -18.54 -46.30 0.48
C ALA A 20 -19.61 -45.70 -0.45
N ASP A 21 -20.55 -46.52 -0.94
CA ASP A 21 -21.66 -46.09 -1.79
C ASP A 21 -22.85 -45.58 -0.94
N PRO A 22 -23.25 -44.29 -1.05
CA PRO A 22 -24.36 -43.72 -0.29
C PRO A 22 -25.71 -44.43 -0.50
N LEU A 23 -25.88 -45.13 -1.63
CA LEU A 23 -27.11 -45.85 -1.97
C LEU A 23 -27.36 -47.08 -1.08
N ALA A 24 -26.39 -47.51 -0.28
CA ALA A 24 -26.52 -48.66 0.63
C ALA A 24 -27.39 -48.40 1.88
N PHE A 25 -27.85 -47.17 2.11
CA PHE A 25 -28.67 -46.79 3.27
C PHE A 25 -30.14 -46.55 2.88
N PRO A 26 -31.07 -47.48 3.18
CA PRO A 26 -32.45 -47.41 2.68
C PRO A 26 -33.28 -46.22 3.20
N ASN A 27 -32.77 -45.46 4.18
CA ASN A 27 -33.44 -44.29 4.77
C ASN A 27 -32.61 -42.98 4.68
N HIS A 28 -31.50 -42.95 3.94
CA HIS A 28 -30.73 -41.71 3.74
C HIS A 28 -31.16 -41.02 2.43
N PRO A 29 -31.68 -39.77 2.47
CA PRO A 29 -32.00 -39.05 1.24
C PRO A 29 -30.70 -38.66 0.52
N SER A 30 -30.37 -39.36 -0.57
CA SER A 30 -29.13 -39.15 -1.34
C SER A 30 -29.03 -37.76 -1.99
N ASN A 31 -30.17 -37.11 -2.23
CA ASN A 31 -30.28 -35.87 -3.01
C ASN A 31 -30.55 -34.64 -2.13
N VAL A 32 -30.31 -34.72 -0.82
CA VAL A 32 -30.48 -33.61 0.13
C VAL A 32 -29.15 -33.32 0.82
N PRO A 33 -28.60 -32.09 0.72
CA PRO A 33 -27.42 -31.70 1.49
C PRO A 33 -27.64 -31.92 2.99
N PHE A 34 -26.77 -32.71 3.62
CA PHE A 34 -26.89 -33.01 5.04
C PHE A 34 -26.44 -31.82 5.89
N ALA A 35 -27.35 -31.30 6.72
CA ALA A 35 -27.06 -30.34 7.77
C ALA A 35 -27.51 -30.91 9.13
N PRO A 36 -26.63 -30.96 10.16
CA PRO A 36 -27.00 -31.45 11.48
C PRO A 36 -27.93 -30.45 12.19
N PHE A 37 -29.03 -30.94 12.76
CA PHE A 37 -30.01 -30.09 13.46
C PHE A 37 -30.60 -30.74 14.71
N SER A 38 -31.02 -29.91 15.67
CA SER A 38 -31.82 -30.38 16.81
C SER A 38 -33.28 -29.96 16.68
N ARG A 39 -34.18 -30.89 17.01
CA ARG A 39 -35.63 -30.62 17.07
C ARG A 39 -36.03 -29.84 18.33
N SER A 40 -35.12 -29.65 19.29
CA SER A 40 -35.35 -28.82 20.48
C SER A 40 -35.15 -27.32 20.23
N ASP A 41 -34.62 -26.94 19.06
CA ASP A 41 -34.20 -25.57 18.79
C ASP A 41 -35.41 -24.64 18.67
N LYS A 42 -35.28 -23.45 19.26
CA LYS A 42 -36.39 -22.49 19.30
C LYS A 42 -36.64 -21.89 17.92
N LEU A 43 -37.70 -22.34 17.27
CA LEU A 43 -38.19 -21.80 16.00
C LEU A 43 -38.70 -20.35 16.14
N GLY A 44 -38.55 -19.57 15.07
CA GLY A 44 -38.99 -18.17 14.97
C GLY A 44 -37.87 -17.15 15.19
N ARG A 45 -37.24 -16.71 14.08
CA ARG A 45 -36.46 -15.46 13.99
C ARG A 45 -37.16 -14.53 13.00
N ILE A 46 -37.05 -13.21 13.20
CA ILE A 46 -37.56 -12.19 12.27
C ILE A 46 -36.39 -11.76 11.37
N ALA A 47 -36.55 -11.84 10.06
CA ALA A 47 -35.68 -11.17 9.10
C ALA A 47 -36.15 -9.72 8.96
N ASP A 48 -35.26 -8.76 9.20
CA ASP A 48 -35.56 -7.32 9.17
C ASP A 48 -34.33 -6.59 8.59
N TRP A 49 -34.39 -6.30 7.29
CA TRP A 49 -33.35 -5.59 6.54
C TRP A 49 -33.22 -4.11 6.93
N THR A 50 -34.14 -3.57 7.73
CA THR A 50 -34.07 -2.17 8.22
C THR A 50 -33.38 -2.06 9.58
N ARG A 51 -33.08 -3.19 10.24
CA ARG A 51 -32.48 -3.21 11.58
C ARG A 51 -30.96 -3.24 11.53
N SER A 52 -30.35 -2.14 11.99
CA SER A 52 -28.94 -2.15 12.41
C SER A 52 -28.73 -3.17 13.54
N LEU A 53 -28.07 -4.29 13.20
CA LEU A 53 -27.71 -5.35 14.14
C LEU A 53 -26.88 -4.78 15.29
N SER A 54 -27.53 -4.64 16.45
CA SER A 54 -27.01 -3.82 17.52
C SER A 54 -25.95 -4.55 18.36
N ASN A 55 -24.70 -4.19 18.12
CA ASN A 55 -23.55 -4.32 19.02
C ASN A 55 -23.00 -5.76 19.26
N PRO A 56 -21.88 -6.18 18.63
CA PRO A 56 -21.28 -7.51 18.83
C PRO A 56 -20.62 -7.70 20.21
N ASN A 57 -20.48 -6.65 21.03
CA ASN A 57 -19.90 -6.75 22.38
C ASN A 57 -20.87 -7.29 23.46
N ARG A 58 -22.00 -7.89 23.06
CA ARG A 58 -22.75 -8.79 23.95
C ARG A 58 -22.44 -10.22 23.53
N PRO A 59 -21.77 -11.05 24.36
CA PRO A 59 -21.59 -12.45 24.05
C PRO A 59 -22.97 -13.12 23.99
N SER A 60 -23.43 -13.42 22.78
CA SER A 60 -24.49 -14.38 22.56
C SER A 60 -23.92 -15.73 22.99
N ASN A 61 -24.32 -16.21 24.16
CA ASN A 61 -23.76 -17.40 24.79
C ASN A 61 -24.32 -18.69 24.16
N LYS A 62 -24.36 -18.72 22.82
CA LYS A 62 -24.88 -19.80 21.99
C LYS A 62 -23.72 -20.37 21.18
N ASN A 63 -23.52 -21.68 21.28
CA ASN A 63 -22.57 -22.36 20.42
C ASN A 63 -23.07 -22.27 18.96
N PRO A 64 -22.17 -22.09 17.97
CA PRO A 64 -22.58 -22.12 16.56
C PRO A 64 -23.13 -23.48 16.11
N SER A 65 -22.99 -24.54 16.92
CA SER A 65 -23.59 -25.86 16.72
C SER A 65 -25.10 -25.93 17.02
N ASP A 66 -25.68 -24.94 17.69
CA ASP A 66 -27.08 -24.98 18.21
C ASP A 66 -28.13 -24.42 17.24
N THR A 67 -27.78 -24.15 15.97
CA THR A 67 -28.74 -23.71 14.95
C THR A 67 -28.35 -24.12 13.54
N ALA A 68 -28.99 -25.17 13.03
CA ALA A 68 -28.72 -25.80 11.73
C ALA A 68 -28.94 -24.97 10.46
N PHE A 69 -29.60 -23.82 10.59
CA PHE A 69 -29.96 -22.93 9.48
C PHE A 69 -29.42 -21.51 9.71
N ASP A 70 -28.38 -21.35 10.54
CA ASP A 70 -27.71 -20.07 10.81
C ASP A 70 -26.40 -20.00 10.01
N PHE A 71 -26.53 -19.89 8.68
CA PHE A 71 -25.41 -19.91 7.72
C PHE A 71 -24.50 -18.68 7.81
N SER A 72 -24.71 -17.76 8.76
CA SER A 72 -23.85 -16.58 8.98
C SER A 72 -22.42 -16.91 9.45
N GLY A 73 -22.12 -18.18 9.71
CA GLY A 73 -20.78 -18.69 10.02
C GLY A 73 -20.21 -19.66 8.97
N ASP A 74 -20.89 -19.84 7.84
CA ASP A 74 -20.43 -20.68 6.73
C ASP A 74 -20.00 -19.79 5.54
N ASP A 75 -18.68 -19.67 5.34
CA ASP A 75 -18.06 -18.88 4.27
C ASP A 75 -18.58 -19.29 2.87
N SER A 76 -19.14 -20.49 2.73
CA SER A 76 -19.70 -21.03 1.48
C SER A 76 -20.90 -20.22 0.94
N PHE A 77 -21.65 -19.54 1.82
CA PHE A 77 -22.85 -18.77 1.46
C PHE A 77 -22.68 -17.25 1.65
N ALA A 78 -21.63 -16.82 2.35
CA ALA A 78 -21.30 -15.40 2.54
C ALA A 78 -21.04 -14.65 1.22
N THR A 79 -20.67 -15.37 0.16
CA THR A 79 -20.48 -14.86 -1.20
C THR A 79 -21.76 -14.36 -1.87
N LEU A 80 -22.95 -14.84 -1.47
CA LEU A 80 -24.23 -14.43 -2.06
C LEU A 80 -24.85 -13.18 -1.41
N ALA A 81 -24.28 -12.70 -0.30
CA ALA A 81 -24.69 -11.49 0.40
C ALA A 81 -23.68 -10.34 0.28
N ALA A 82 -22.60 -10.53 -0.50
CA ALA A 82 -21.58 -9.52 -0.74
C ALA A 82 -22.09 -8.32 -1.57
N ASP A 83 -23.20 -8.52 -2.31
CA ASP A 83 -23.79 -7.54 -3.22
C ASP A 83 -24.97 -6.74 -2.61
N GLU A 84 -25.17 -6.73 -1.28
CA GLU A 84 -26.03 -5.72 -0.63
C GLU A 84 -25.34 -4.34 -0.59
N ASP A 85 -24.95 -3.87 -1.77
CA ASP A 85 -24.14 -2.68 -1.95
C ASP A 85 -25.03 -1.42 -1.93
N SER A 86 -25.03 -0.73 -0.79
CA SER A 86 -25.71 0.57 -0.63
C SER A 86 -25.03 1.72 -1.42
N SER A 87 -24.06 1.40 -2.28
CA SER A 87 -23.46 2.31 -3.27
C SER A 87 -24.45 2.80 -4.33
N PHE A 88 -25.44 1.98 -4.70
CA PHE A 88 -26.44 2.30 -5.70
C PHE A 88 -27.36 3.43 -5.23
N ARG A 89 -27.27 4.58 -5.91
CA ARG A 89 -28.20 5.70 -5.75
C ARG A 89 -29.27 5.63 -6.82
N LEU A 90 -30.54 5.72 -6.42
CA LEU A 90 -31.63 5.91 -7.38
C LEU A 90 -31.42 7.25 -8.11
N VAL A 91 -31.32 7.20 -9.43
CA VAL A 91 -31.20 8.41 -10.27
C VAL A 91 -32.57 9.07 -10.34
N ASP A 92 -32.65 10.32 -9.86
CA ASP A 92 -33.87 11.12 -9.89
C ASP A 92 -33.92 11.89 -11.22
N ASN A 93 -34.84 11.51 -12.12
CA ASN A 93 -35.02 12.15 -13.42
C ASN A 93 -35.74 13.52 -13.34
N ALA A 94 -35.97 14.06 -12.14
CA ALA A 94 -36.50 15.40 -11.97
C ALA A 94 -35.44 16.48 -12.29
N ALA A 95 -35.63 17.19 -13.41
CA ALA A 95 -34.74 18.25 -13.88
C ALA A 95 -34.36 19.26 -12.78
N SER A 96 -33.06 19.41 -12.53
CA SER A 96 -32.50 20.21 -11.44
C SER A 96 -32.81 21.71 -11.61
N LYS A 97 -33.71 22.25 -10.78
CA LYS A 97 -33.88 23.71 -10.65
C LYS A 97 -32.91 24.26 -9.62
N SER A 98 -32.03 25.16 -10.05
CA SER A 98 -31.19 25.92 -9.13
C SER A 98 -32.05 26.89 -8.31
N HIS A 99 -31.76 26.99 -7.01
CA HIS A 99 -32.37 28.01 -6.15
C HIS A 99 -31.33 28.69 -5.26
N HIS A 100 -30.82 29.81 -5.75
CA HIS A 100 -30.38 30.90 -4.88
C HIS A 100 -31.60 31.61 -4.28
N GLY A 101 -31.49 32.06 -3.03
CA GLY A 101 -32.23 33.24 -2.56
C GLY A 101 -33.51 33.02 -1.72
N HIS A 102 -33.37 33.31 -0.43
CA HIS A 102 -34.39 33.91 0.46
C HIS A 102 -35.74 33.21 0.77
N HIS A 103 -35.75 32.70 2.02
CA HIS A 103 -36.68 33.08 3.10
C HIS A 103 -38.02 32.35 3.36
N GLN A 104 -38.27 32.27 4.68
CA GLN A 104 -39.52 32.13 5.42
C GLN A 104 -40.10 30.74 5.77
N ASN A 105 -40.36 30.63 7.09
CA ASN A 105 -41.36 29.82 7.77
C ASN A 105 -40.96 28.43 8.33
N ARG A 106 -40.34 28.46 9.52
CA ARG A 106 -40.68 27.51 10.60
C ARG A 106 -40.87 28.25 11.94
N PRO A 107 -41.88 27.92 12.77
CA PRO A 107 -42.32 28.83 13.85
C PRO A 107 -41.40 28.76 15.08
N LYS A 108 -41.01 29.93 15.60
CA LYS A 108 -40.36 30.03 16.91
C LYS A 108 -41.40 29.92 18.02
N PHE A 109 -41.53 28.75 18.64
CA PHE A 109 -42.32 28.62 19.87
C PHE A 109 -41.62 29.37 21.02
N ASN A 110 -42.37 30.21 21.72
CA ASN A 110 -41.82 31.20 22.65
C ASN A 110 -42.69 31.28 23.92
N PRO A 111 -42.28 30.67 25.04
CA PRO A 111 -42.88 30.95 26.33
C PRO A 111 -42.28 32.24 26.91
N ARG A 112 -42.89 33.38 26.57
CA ARG A 112 -42.69 34.62 27.33
C ARG A 112 -43.31 34.48 28.70
N LEU A 113 -42.49 34.37 29.76
CA LEU A 113 -42.85 34.91 31.06
C LEU A 113 -42.01 36.16 31.30
N ARG A 114 -42.71 37.30 31.29
CA ARG A 114 -42.15 38.62 31.63
C ARG A 114 -42.04 38.71 33.14
N PHE A 115 -40.94 39.25 33.67
CA PHE A 115 -41.01 40.08 34.89
C PHE A 115 -39.97 41.19 34.82
N ASN A 116 -40.38 42.39 35.26
CA ASN A 116 -39.69 43.64 35.03
C ASN A 116 -38.87 44.03 36.28
N PRO A 117 -37.61 44.52 36.15
CA PRO A 117 -36.81 44.93 37.30
C PRO A 117 -37.10 46.39 37.67
N HIS A 118 -37.62 46.62 38.89
CA HIS A 118 -37.36 47.77 39.79
C HIS A 118 -38.53 48.00 40.77
N HIS A 119 -38.36 47.66 42.06
CA HIS A 119 -38.55 48.62 43.17
C HIS A 119 -38.04 48.13 44.54
N ASN A 120 -37.88 49.10 45.44
CA ASN A 120 -37.19 49.08 46.74
C ASN A 120 -37.66 48.07 47.82
N ARG A 121 -36.66 47.43 48.47
CA ARG A 121 -36.37 47.47 49.93
C ARG A 121 -37.49 47.19 50.96
N SER A 122 -37.45 46.01 51.61
CA SER A 122 -37.74 45.87 53.06
C SER A 122 -37.17 44.60 53.72
N GLN A 123 -36.25 44.80 54.68
CA GLN A 123 -36.00 44.06 55.95
C GLN A 123 -36.25 42.53 56.10
N LEU A 124 -35.13 41.80 56.38
CA LEU A 124 -34.97 40.72 57.41
C LEU A 124 -35.78 39.39 57.27
N PRO A 125 -35.41 38.30 57.99
CA PRO A 125 -34.11 37.61 58.02
C PRO A 125 -34.24 36.07 57.86
N GLN A 126 -33.18 35.31 58.24
CA GLN A 126 -33.08 33.83 58.29
C GLN A 126 -32.93 33.12 56.92
N ARG A 127 -31.74 32.62 56.57
CA ARG A 127 -31.03 31.43 57.11
C ARG A 127 -31.72 30.09 56.80
N ARG A 128 -30.99 29.25 56.05
CA ARG A 128 -30.98 27.76 56.01
C ARG A 128 -31.45 27.04 54.74
N ASP A 129 -31.90 27.74 53.70
CA ASP A 129 -32.26 27.08 52.41
C ASP A 129 -31.25 27.29 51.26
N GLU A 130 -30.38 28.30 51.36
CA GLU A 130 -29.39 28.64 50.31
C GLU A 130 -28.34 27.53 50.11
N GLU A 131 -27.97 26.82 51.19
CA GLU A 131 -27.04 25.67 51.15
C GLU A 131 -27.68 24.45 50.46
N VAL A 132 -29.00 24.25 50.63
CA VAL A 132 -29.74 23.14 49.99
C VAL A 132 -29.89 23.40 48.49
N GLU A 133 -30.18 24.64 48.08
CA GLU A 133 -30.26 25.01 46.67
C GLU A 133 -28.88 24.96 45.99
N ALA A 134 -27.83 25.46 46.65
CA ALA A 134 -26.45 25.36 46.15
C ALA A 134 -26.04 23.90 45.92
N ARG A 135 -26.27 23.02 46.90
CA ARG A 135 -25.95 21.59 46.83
C ARG A 135 -26.76 20.85 45.76
N LYS A 136 -28.01 21.26 45.52
CA LYS A 136 -28.85 20.72 44.44
C LYS A 136 -28.33 21.14 43.05
N ARG A 137 -27.88 22.40 42.92
CA ARG A 137 -27.29 22.96 41.68
C ARG A 137 -25.89 22.40 41.39
N GLU A 138 -25.14 22.05 42.44
CA GLU A 138 -23.86 21.35 42.33
C GLU A 138 -24.06 19.88 41.94
N ALA A 139 -25.00 19.17 42.57
CA ALA A 139 -25.37 17.81 42.17
C ALA A 139 -25.91 17.74 40.73
N GLU A 140 -26.64 18.76 40.26
CA GLU A 140 -27.10 18.86 38.87
C GLU A 140 -25.93 19.15 37.90
N LYS A 141 -24.97 20.01 38.27
CA LYS A 141 -23.71 20.17 37.52
C LYS A 141 -22.88 18.89 37.49
N GLU A 142 -22.83 18.14 38.59
CA GLU A 142 -22.11 16.86 38.67
C GLU A 142 -22.79 15.80 37.81
N ARG A 143 -24.14 15.73 37.82
CA ARG A 143 -24.92 14.88 36.92
C ARG A 143 -24.71 15.24 35.46
N ALA A 144 -24.71 16.53 35.11
CA ALA A 144 -24.41 17.00 33.76
C ALA A 144 -22.94 16.73 33.35
N ARG A 145 -21.98 16.76 34.29
CA ARG A 145 -20.60 16.31 34.07
C ARG A 145 -20.53 14.80 33.84
N ARG A 146 -21.28 14.01 34.61
CA ARG A 146 -21.37 12.55 34.51
C ARG A 146 -22.01 12.14 33.19
N ASP A 147 -23.09 12.79 32.77
CA ASP A 147 -23.74 12.57 31.47
C ASP A 147 -22.87 13.03 30.31
N ARG A 148 -22.09 14.12 30.46
CA ARG A 148 -21.04 14.44 29.47
C ARG A 148 -19.96 13.37 29.43
N LEU A 149 -19.49 12.85 30.55
CA LEU A 149 -18.50 11.75 30.57
C LEU A 149 -19.07 10.46 29.96
N TYR A 150 -20.35 10.17 30.20
CA TYR A 150 -21.05 9.01 29.69
C TYR A 150 -21.30 9.11 28.18
N ASN A 151 -21.69 10.31 27.69
CA ASN A 151 -21.78 10.59 26.26
C ASN A 151 -20.41 10.69 25.58
N LEU A 152 -19.36 11.15 26.26
CA LEU A 152 -18.00 11.15 25.73
C LEU A 152 -17.46 9.71 25.63
N ASN A 153 -17.75 8.83 26.60
CA ASN A 153 -17.44 7.40 26.50
C ASN A 153 -18.27 6.67 25.45
N ARG A 154 -19.55 7.04 25.24
CA ARG A 154 -20.36 6.53 24.10
C ARG A 154 -19.83 7.02 22.76
N SER A 155 -19.38 8.27 22.66
CA SER A 155 -18.71 8.80 21.47
C SER A 155 -17.34 8.12 21.27
N SER A 156 -16.61 7.82 22.33
CA SER A 156 -15.28 7.18 22.25
C SER A 156 -15.34 5.67 21.96
N THR A 157 -16.50 5.03 22.07
CA THR A 157 -16.68 3.60 21.72
C THR A 157 -17.39 3.38 20.38
N ASN A 158 -18.01 4.40 19.80
CA ASN A 158 -18.75 4.32 18.52
C ASN A 158 -18.41 5.44 17.50
N ALA A 159 -17.38 6.27 17.73
CA ALA A 159 -16.92 7.30 16.78
C ALA A 159 -15.41 7.22 16.45
N GLY A 160 -14.79 6.05 16.67
CA GLY A 160 -13.90 5.58 15.60
C GLY A 160 -14.79 5.09 14.47
N PRO A 161 -14.60 5.46 13.20
CA PRO A 161 -15.07 4.58 12.15
C PRO A 161 -14.48 3.20 12.47
N ARG A 162 -15.29 2.14 12.35
CA ARG A 162 -14.66 0.85 12.04
C ARG A 162 -13.93 1.12 10.74
N ARG A 163 -12.61 1.29 10.84
CA ARG A 163 -11.76 1.35 9.67
C ARG A 163 -11.91 -0.01 9.04
N GLU A 164 -12.79 -0.08 8.06
CA GLU A 164 -12.76 -1.11 7.03
C GLU A 164 -11.28 -1.29 6.69
N SER A 165 -10.80 -2.53 6.85
CA SER A 165 -9.43 -2.88 6.56
C SER A 165 -9.14 -2.37 5.16
N ALA A 166 -8.30 -1.33 5.04
CA ALA A 166 -8.13 -0.58 3.81
C ALA A 166 -7.93 -1.56 2.66
N VAL A 167 -8.83 -1.53 1.68
CA VAL A 167 -8.92 -2.58 0.65
C VAL A 167 -7.61 -2.56 -0.13
N LEU A 168 -6.70 -3.47 0.22
CA LEU A 168 -5.40 -3.57 -0.39
C LEU A 168 -5.64 -4.01 -1.84
N LYS A 169 -5.33 -3.12 -2.77
CA LYS A 169 -5.47 -3.36 -4.21
C LYS A 169 -4.29 -4.18 -4.71
N SER A 170 -4.55 -4.99 -5.73
CA SER A 170 -3.47 -5.62 -6.48
C SER A 170 -2.60 -4.54 -7.12
N SER A 171 -1.32 -4.83 -7.32
CA SER A 171 -0.39 -3.98 -8.07
C SER A 171 -0.64 -4.04 -9.57
N VAL A 172 -1.30 -5.11 -10.03
CA VAL A 172 -1.65 -5.37 -11.42
C VAL A 172 -2.98 -6.12 -11.48
N ASP A 173 -3.81 -5.80 -12.47
CA ASP A 173 -5.07 -6.49 -12.70
C ASP A 173 -4.81 -7.84 -13.37
N ILE A 174 -5.19 -8.91 -12.68
CA ILE A 174 -4.93 -10.29 -13.08
C ILE A 174 -6.00 -10.68 -14.09
N GLN A 175 -5.60 -10.83 -15.35
CA GLN A 175 -6.52 -11.12 -16.44
C GLN A 175 -6.92 -12.62 -16.47
N PRO A 176 -8.11 -12.96 -17.02
CA PRO A 176 -8.61 -14.34 -17.06
C PRO A 176 -7.70 -15.32 -17.83
N GLU A 177 -6.96 -14.85 -18.84
CA GLU A 177 -6.04 -15.65 -19.65
C GLU A 177 -4.68 -15.92 -18.98
N TRP A 178 -4.41 -15.35 -17.80
CA TRP A 178 -3.15 -15.59 -17.08
C TRP A 178 -3.17 -16.93 -16.35
N ASN A 179 -2.25 -17.81 -16.73
CA ASN A 179 -2.13 -19.14 -16.14
C ASN A 179 -1.34 -19.09 -14.83
N MET A 180 -2.00 -19.37 -13.69
CA MET A 180 -1.34 -19.41 -12.37
C MET A 180 -0.52 -20.71 -12.22
N LEU A 181 0.80 -20.59 -12.20
CA LEU A 181 1.73 -21.72 -12.13
C LEU A 181 2.03 -22.20 -10.70
N ASP A 182 2.27 -21.27 -9.77
CA ASP A 182 2.69 -21.59 -8.40
C ASP A 182 2.25 -20.50 -7.40
N GLN A 183 2.17 -20.85 -6.12
CA GLN A 183 1.80 -19.99 -5.01
C GLN A 183 2.70 -20.27 -3.80
N ILE A 184 3.59 -19.33 -3.51
CA ILE A 184 4.60 -19.47 -2.46
C ILE A 184 4.20 -18.64 -1.23
N PRO A 185 3.77 -19.28 -0.12
CA PRO A 185 3.49 -18.57 1.12
C PRO A 185 4.79 -18.10 1.80
N PHE A 186 4.75 -16.94 2.45
CA PHE A 186 5.93 -16.35 3.13
C PHE A 186 6.47 -17.21 4.29
N SER A 187 5.67 -18.15 4.81
CA SER A 187 6.11 -19.16 5.77
C SER A 187 7.17 -20.12 5.22
N THR A 188 7.22 -20.30 3.89
CA THR A 188 8.30 -21.00 3.19
C THR A 188 9.55 -20.13 3.14
N PHE A 189 9.41 -18.86 2.72
CA PHE A 189 10.53 -17.90 2.64
C PHE A 189 11.27 -17.73 3.97
N SER A 190 10.57 -17.71 5.11
CA SER A 190 11.22 -17.61 6.44
C SER A 190 12.15 -18.77 6.80
N LYS A 191 12.08 -19.91 6.11
CA LYS A 191 12.91 -21.10 6.36
C LYS A 191 14.12 -21.21 5.41
N LEU A 192 14.14 -20.43 4.33
CA LEU A 192 15.20 -20.48 3.33
C LEU A 192 16.50 -19.88 3.88
N SER A 193 17.63 -20.45 3.47
CA SER A 193 18.96 -19.94 3.80
C SER A 193 19.96 -20.34 2.73
N PHE A 194 20.69 -19.39 2.18
CA PHE A 194 21.76 -19.60 1.21
C PHE A 194 22.87 -18.59 1.45
N SER A 195 24.14 -19.04 1.43
CA SER A 195 25.29 -18.16 1.60
C SER A 195 25.98 -17.95 0.26
N VAL A 196 26.12 -16.69 -0.15
CA VAL A 196 26.77 -16.31 -1.41
C VAL A 196 28.20 -15.85 -1.11
N PRO A 197 29.20 -16.16 -1.96
CA PRO A 197 30.53 -15.57 -1.90
C PRO A 197 30.50 -14.04 -2.02
N GLU A 198 31.64 -13.38 -1.74
CA GLU A 198 31.76 -11.94 -2.00
C GLU A 198 31.63 -11.65 -3.51
N PRO A 199 30.91 -10.59 -3.90
CA PRO A 199 30.73 -10.24 -5.30
C PRO A 199 32.01 -9.78 -5.99
N GLU A 200 32.08 -10.07 -7.28
CA GLU A 200 33.05 -9.51 -8.21
C GLU A 200 32.48 -8.23 -8.84
N ASP A 201 33.24 -7.14 -8.79
CA ASP A 201 32.91 -5.89 -9.48
C ASP A 201 33.33 -6.00 -10.94
N LEU A 202 32.37 -6.00 -11.87
CA LEU A 202 32.65 -6.09 -13.31
C LEU A 202 32.90 -4.72 -13.94
N LEU A 203 32.18 -3.70 -13.46
CA LEU A 203 32.20 -2.35 -14.01
C LEU A 203 31.62 -1.33 -13.02
N ILE A 204 32.13 -0.11 -13.02
CA ILE A 204 31.55 1.04 -12.31
C ILE A 204 31.39 2.20 -13.29
N CYS A 205 30.16 2.71 -13.41
CA CYS A 205 29.78 3.78 -14.33
C CYS A 205 29.30 5.02 -13.55
N GLY A 206 29.40 6.20 -14.16
CA GLY A 206 28.83 7.45 -13.64
C GLY A 206 29.80 8.26 -12.77
N GLY A 207 29.29 8.92 -11.74
CA GLY A 207 30.10 9.78 -10.88
C GLY A 207 29.44 10.19 -9.57
N LEU A 208 30.27 10.42 -8.55
CA LEU A 208 29.85 10.71 -7.18
C LEU A 208 30.38 12.07 -6.71
N GLU A 209 29.47 12.90 -6.20
CA GLU A 209 29.82 14.09 -5.41
C GLU A 209 30.10 13.68 -3.95
N PHE A 210 30.95 14.46 -3.26
CA PHE A 210 31.35 14.16 -1.89
C PHE A 210 30.25 14.49 -0.88
N TYR A 211 30.13 13.71 0.19
CA TYR A 211 29.15 13.98 1.26
C TYR A 211 29.59 15.13 2.18
N ASP A 212 28.71 16.11 2.37
CA ASP A 212 28.94 17.22 3.31
C ASP A 212 28.68 16.80 4.76
N ARG A 213 29.78 16.63 5.51
CA ARG A 213 29.73 16.30 6.95
C ARG A 213 29.15 17.40 7.83
N THR A 214 28.85 18.60 7.33
CA THR A 214 28.10 19.58 8.14
C THR A 214 26.66 19.12 8.42
N TYR A 215 26.08 18.27 7.57
CA TYR A 215 24.75 17.68 7.79
C TYR A 215 24.72 16.69 8.97
N ASP A 216 25.84 16.07 9.33
CA ASP A 216 25.94 15.20 10.53
C ASP A 216 25.77 15.98 11.86
N ARG A 217 25.80 17.33 11.82
CA ARG A 217 25.63 18.21 12.98
C ARG A 217 24.24 18.85 13.07
N ILE A 218 23.32 18.51 12.17
CA ILE A 218 21.94 19.01 12.19
C ILE A 218 21.21 18.42 13.40
N THR A 219 20.41 19.26 14.05
CA THR A 219 19.55 18.90 15.19
C THR A 219 18.20 19.58 15.03
N PRO A 220 17.13 19.15 15.73
CA PRO A 220 15.82 19.82 15.66
C PRO A 220 15.84 21.31 16.08
N LYS A 221 16.87 21.76 16.81
CA LYS A 221 17.07 23.18 17.18
C LYS A 221 17.80 24.00 16.11
N ASN A 222 18.43 23.33 15.16
CA ASN A 222 19.19 23.90 14.05
C ASN A 222 18.84 23.11 12.77
N GLU A 223 17.54 23.04 12.48
CA GLU A 223 17.01 22.36 11.31
C GLU A 223 17.39 23.09 10.02
N ARG A 224 17.59 22.35 8.92
CA ARG A 224 17.80 22.95 7.58
C ARG A 224 16.57 22.71 6.72
N ARG A 225 16.10 23.73 5.99
CA ARG A 225 15.01 23.57 5.01
C ARG A 225 15.45 22.63 3.88
N LEU A 226 14.56 21.73 3.47
CA LEU A 226 14.78 20.88 2.31
C LEU A 226 14.76 21.75 1.04
N GLU A 227 15.83 21.71 0.26
CA GLU A 227 15.94 22.39 -1.04
C GLU A 227 15.26 21.56 -2.14
N ARG A 228 14.94 22.20 -3.27
CA ARG A 228 14.28 21.56 -4.42
C ARG A 228 15.22 21.50 -5.61
N PHE A 229 15.52 20.30 -6.09
CA PHE A 229 16.41 20.05 -7.23
C PHE A 229 15.58 19.66 -8.45
N LYS A 230 15.35 20.62 -9.36
CA LYS A 230 14.63 20.39 -10.63
C LYS A 230 15.53 20.01 -11.80
N ASN A 231 16.81 20.40 -11.74
CA ASN A 231 17.75 20.27 -12.85
C ASN A 231 18.56 18.97 -12.81
N ARG A 232 18.36 18.12 -11.78
CA ARG A 232 19.11 16.86 -11.60
C ARG A 232 18.24 15.69 -12.00
N ASN A 233 18.59 15.04 -13.10
CA ASN A 233 17.80 13.94 -13.64
C ASN A 233 18.11 12.62 -12.93
N PHE A 234 17.05 11.88 -12.60
CA PHE A 234 17.08 10.59 -11.90
C PHE A 234 16.56 9.50 -12.83
N PHE A 235 17.46 8.64 -13.30
CA PHE A 235 17.13 7.56 -14.23
C PHE A 235 16.59 6.34 -13.48
N LYS A 236 15.35 5.93 -13.79
CA LYS A 236 14.73 4.71 -13.23
C LYS A 236 14.69 3.57 -14.25
N VAL A 237 15.75 3.39 -15.01
CA VAL A 237 15.82 2.44 -16.14
C VAL A 237 15.64 1.00 -15.63
N THR A 238 14.84 0.24 -16.39
CA THR A 238 14.53 -1.19 -16.24
C THR A 238 15.78 -2.08 -16.35
N THR A 239 15.64 -3.39 -16.20
CA THR A 239 16.74 -4.35 -16.41
C THR A 239 17.01 -4.57 -17.90
N THR A 240 15.97 -4.64 -18.74
CA THR A 240 16.09 -4.92 -20.18
C THR A 240 16.51 -3.70 -21.00
N ASP A 241 16.11 -2.48 -20.62
CA ASP A 241 16.55 -1.26 -21.30
C ASP A 241 17.99 -0.85 -20.94
N ASP A 242 18.58 -1.42 -19.90
CA ASP A 242 19.96 -1.11 -19.51
C ASP A 242 20.96 -1.59 -20.58
N PRO A 243 21.71 -0.67 -21.24
CA PRO A 243 22.62 -1.03 -22.33
C PRO A 243 23.84 -1.82 -21.84
N VAL A 244 24.25 -1.62 -20.58
CA VAL A 244 25.35 -2.35 -19.96
C VAL A 244 24.92 -3.76 -19.61
N ILE A 245 23.71 -3.97 -19.07
CA ILE A 245 23.16 -5.31 -18.84
C ILE A 245 23.02 -6.06 -20.16
N ARG A 246 22.51 -5.41 -21.22
CA ARG A 246 22.46 -6.00 -22.56
C ARG A 246 23.85 -6.41 -23.09
N ARG A 247 24.88 -5.57 -22.92
CA ARG A 247 26.28 -5.91 -23.24
C ARG A 247 26.77 -7.14 -22.44
N LEU A 248 26.61 -7.14 -21.12
CA LEU A 248 27.03 -8.23 -20.24
C LEU A 248 26.27 -9.55 -20.50
N ALA A 249 25.01 -9.46 -20.94
CA ALA A 249 24.20 -10.59 -21.35
C ALA A 249 24.66 -11.15 -22.71
N ASN A 250 25.02 -10.30 -23.67
CA ASN A 250 25.58 -10.74 -24.95
C ASN A 250 26.97 -11.37 -24.83
N GLU A 251 27.74 -11.01 -23.79
CA GLU A 251 29.04 -11.59 -23.45
C GLU A 251 28.94 -12.89 -22.63
N ASP A 252 27.73 -13.43 -22.40
CA ASP A 252 27.46 -14.66 -21.62
C ASP A 252 28.09 -14.68 -20.20
N LYS A 253 28.30 -13.49 -19.60
CA LYS A 253 28.95 -13.36 -18.28
C LYS A 253 28.12 -13.86 -17.10
N ALA A 254 26.81 -14.06 -17.30
CA ALA A 254 25.85 -14.57 -16.32
C ALA A 254 24.60 -15.16 -16.97
N THR A 255 23.81 -15.88 -16.16
CA THR A 255 22.51 -16.46 -16.56
C THR A 255 21.32 -15.71 -15.96
N VAL A 256 21.53 -14.89 -14.93
CA VAL A 256 20.47 -14.09 -14.28
C VAL A 256 20.85 -12.63 -14.26
N PHE A 257 19.91 -11.75 -14.62
CA PHE A 257 20.09 -10.30 -14.68
C PHE A 257 18.95 -9.58 -13.93
N ALA A 258 19.30 -8.55 -13.15
CA ALA A 258 18.35 -7.74 -12.37
C ALA A 258 18.91 -6.36 -12.00
N THR A 259 18.09 -5.53 -11.34
CA THR A 259 18.54 -4.33 -10.60
C THR A 259 18.42 -4.55 -9.09
N ASP A 260 19.16 -3.76 -8.30
CA ASP A 260 19.12 -3.82 -6.83
C ASP A 260 17.73 -3.51 -6.23
N THR A 261 16.91 -2.70 -6.91
CA THR A 261 15.54 -2.36 -6.50
C THR A 261 14.61 -3.57 -6.63
N ILE A 262 14.79 -4.36 -7.69
CA ILE A 262 14.07 -5.63 -7.91
C ILE A 262 14.57 -6.69 -6.93
N LEU A 263 15.89 -6.88 -6.79
CA LEU A 263 16.46 -7.86 -5.87
C LEU A 263 16.15 -7.56 -4.41
N SER A 264 16.24 -6.31 -3.97
CA SER A 264 15.89 -5.92 -2.60
C SER A 264 14.41 -6.15 -2.30
N THR A 265 13.52 -5.99 -3.30
CA THR A 265 12.11 -6.34 -3.18
C THR A 265 11.90 -7.86 -3.02
N LEU A 266 12.59 -8.70 -3.80
CA LEU A 266 12.54 -10.16 -3.63
C LEU A 266 13.11 -10.58 -2.27
N MET A 267 14.30 -10.08 -1.90
CA MET A 267 14.99 -10.36 -0.64
C MET A 267 14.18 -9.96 0.60
N CYS A 268 13.43 -8.86 0.54
CA CYS A 268 12.64 -8.32 1.65
C CYS A 268 11.14 -8.69 1.56
N SER A 269 10.74 -9.48 0.56
CA SER A 269 9.34 -9.84 0.29
C SER A 269 8.52 -10.29 1.51
N PRO A 270 9.04 -11.05 2.52
CA PRO A 270 8.24 -11.45 3.67
C PRO A 270 7.79 -10.29 4.58
N ARG A 271 8.35 -9.07 4.40
CA ARG A 271 7.96 -7.85 5.13
C ARG A 271 6.95 -7.00 4.37
N SER A 272 6.65 -7.31 3.11
CA SER A 272 5.76 -6.52 2.27
C SER A 272 4.28 -6.73 2.63
N VAL A 273 3.56 -5.63 2.76
CA VAL A 273 2.11 -5.60 3.00
C VAL A 273 1.39 -5.11 1.73
N TYR A 274 1.92 -4.10 1.05
CA TYR A 274 1.36 -3.66 -0.23
C TYR A 274 1.74 -4.62 -1.36
N SER A 275 0.80 -4.84 -2.29
CA SER A 275 1.05 -5.64 -3.48
C SER A 275 2.15 -5.00 -4.33
N TRP A 276 2.95 -5.84 -4.96
CA TRP A 276 3.96 -5.47 -5.94
C TRP A 276 4.07 -6.58 -6.98
N ASP A 277 4.50 -6.20 -8.18
CA ASP A 277 4.70 -7.09 -9.30
C ASP A 277 6.13 -6.98 -9.84
N ILE A 278 6.70 -8.11 -10.28
CA ILE A 278 7.99 -8.20 -10.97
C ILE A 278 7.78 -9.07 -12.20
N VAL A 279 8.09 -8.51 -13.38
CA VAL A 279 8.06 -9.23 -14.66
C VAL A 279 9.31 -10.11 -14.73
N VAL A 280 9.19 -11.31 -15.27
CA VAL A 280 10.30 -12.24 -15.44
C VAL A 280 10.27 -12.75 -16.87
N GLN A 281 11.30 -12.41 -17.65
CA GLN A 281 11.47 -12.89 -19.01
C GLN A 281 12.53 -13.98 -19.04
N ARG A 282 12.18 -15.14 -19.59
CA ARG A 282 13.14 -16.22 -19.84
C ARG A 282 13.35 -16.41 -21.33
N VAL A 283 14.59 -16.22 -21.77
CA VAL A 283 15.04 -16.34 -23.15
C VAL A 283 16.24 -17.29 -23.18
N GLY A 284 16.06 -18.48 -23.76
CA GLY A 284 17.02 -19.57 -23.65
C GLY A 284 17.35 -19.94 -22.20
N ASN A 285 18.64 -19.90 -21.89
CA ASN A 285 19.19 -20.13 -20.54
C ASN A 285 19.41 -18.83 -19.74
N LYS A 286 18.84 -17.69 -20.19
CA LYS A 286 18.96 -16.39 -19.53
C LYS A 286 17.63 -15.97 -18.92
N LEU A 287 17.72 -15.37 -17.74
CA LEU A 287 16.59 -14.92 -16.94
C LEU A 287 16.76 -13.44 -16.61
N PHE A 288 15.83 -12.62 -17.07
CA PHE A 288 15.78 -11.19 -16.79
C PHE A 288 14.63 -10.92 -15.82
N PHE A 289 14.96 -10.48 -14.61
CA PHE A 289 13.96 -9.95 -13.69
C PHE A 289 13.81 -8.45 -13.96
N ASP A 290 12.60 -8.03 -14.28
CA ASP A 290 12.29 -6.67 -14.65
C ASP A 290 11.08 -6.08 -13.92
N LYS A 291 10.90 -4.78 -14.04
CA LYS A 291 9.74 -4.04 -13.53
C LYS A 291 9.00 -3.38 -14.69
N ARG A 292 7.69 -3.17 -14.53
CA ARG A 292 6.94 -2.31 -15.46
C ARG A 292 7.33 -0.85 -15.29
N ASP A 293 7.26 -0.09 -16.37
CA ASP A 293 7.34 1.37 -16.29
C ASP A 293 6.18 1.94 -15.47
N GLY A 294 6.48 2.98 -14.68
CA GLY A 294 5.51 3.56 -13.74
C GLY A 294 5.09 2.64 -12.57
N SER A 295 5.69 1.44 -12.42
CA SER A 295 5.38 0.52 -11.32
C SER A 295 5.53 1.16 -9.94
N GLN A 296 4.69 0.74 -8.99
CA GLN A 296 4.77 1.18 -7.59
C GLN A 296 6.12 0.88 -6.93
N LEU A 297 6.94 -0.01 -7.51
CA LEU A 297 8.33 -0.25 -7.08
C LEU A 297 9.22 1.00 -7.13
N ASP A 298 8.90 1.96 -8.00
CA ASP A 298 9.61 3.24 -8.15
C ASP A 298 9.21 4.30 -7.11
N LEU A 299 8.20 4.00 -6.28
CA LEU A 299 7.72 4.84 -5.19
C LEU A 299 8.16 4.27 -3.83
N LEU A 300 8.16 5.13 -2.81
CA LEU A 300 8.59 4.77 -1.46
C LEU A 300 7.37 4.68 -0.53
N SER A 301 6.99 3.46 -0.15
CA SER A 301 5.85 3.25 0.75
C SER A 301 6.02 4.00 2.08
N VAL A 302 4.92 4.54 2.61
CA VAL A 302 4.89 5.26 3.89
C VAL A 302 3.89 4.56 4.79
N HIS A 303 4.30 4.23 6.02
CA HIS A 303 3.41 3.58 7.00
C HIS A 303 2.82 2.23 6.53
N GLU A 304 3.50 1.54 5.61
CA GLU A 304 3.08 0.24 5.06
C GLU A 304 2.84 -0.84 6.13
N THR A 305 3.64 -0.83 7.20
CA THR A 305 3.60 -1.85 8.26
C THR A 305 3.05 -1.32 9.58
N SER A 306 2.45 -0.13 9.61
CA SER A 306 1.80 0.38 10.82
C SER A 306 0.46 -0.31 11.10
N GLN A 307 0.08 -0.37 12.39
CA GLN A 307 -1.21 -0.90 12.81
C GLN A 307 -2.38 0.04 12.47
N GLU A 308 -2.07 1.32 12.24
CA GLU A 308 -3.00 2.32 11.73
C GLU A 308 -2.92 2.34 10.20
N SER A 309 -4.06 2.12 9.53
CA SER A 309 -4.17 2.30 8.09
C SER A 309 -4.25 3.79 7.72
N LEU A 310 -3.63 4.13 6.59
CA LEU A 310 -3.76 5.43 5.95
C LEU A 310 -5.14 5.59 5.27
N PRO A 311 -5.61 6.83 5.05
CA PRO A 311 -6.77 7.09 4.18
C PRO A 311 -6.57 6.56 2.75
N ASP A 312 -7.62 6.01 2.14
CA ASP A 312 -7.65 5.61 0.71
C ASP A 312 -8.34 6.66 -0.19
N VAL A 313 -8.58 7.87 0.34
CA VAL A 313 -9.17 8.98 -0.44
C VAL A 313 -8.08 9.58 -1.33
N LYS A 314 -8.16 9.37 -2.66
CA LYS A 314 -7.14 9.83 -3.62
C LYS A 314 -6.77 11.31 -3.49
N GLU A 315 -7.73 12.18 -3.18
CA GLU A 315 -7.53 13.63 -3.02
C GLU A 315 -6.90 14.03 -1.67
N ASP A 316 -6.75 13.12 -0.70
CA ASP A 316 -6.07 13.42 0.56
C ASP A 316 -4.55 13.49 0.35
N ILE A 317 -3.93 14.55 0.88
CA ILE A 317 -2.47 14.73 0.97
C ILE A 317 -1.79 13.67 1.85
N ASN A 318 -2.58 12.93 2.64
CA ASN A 318 -2.16 11.83 3.49
C ASN A 318 -2.60 10.45 2.96
N SER A 319 -3.10 10.37 1.72
CA SER A 319 -3.38 9.07 1.09
C SER A 319 -2.09 8.27 0.87
N ALA A 320 -2.20 6.94 0.82
CA ALA A 320 -1.03 6.07 0.63
C ALA A 320 -0.25 6.41 -0.66
N TYR A 321 -0.95 6.76 -1.74
CA TYR A 321 -0.32 7.20 -3.00
C TYR A 321 0.34 8.58 -2.87
N SER A 322 -0.39 9.59 -2.38
CA SER A 322 0.12 10.96 -2.20
C SER A 322 1.38 10.98 -1.33
N LEU A 323 1.37 10.24 -0.22
CA LEU A 323 2.51 10.11 0.68
C LEU A 323 3.69 9.37 0.05
N SER A 324 3.45 8.39 -0.83
CA SER A 324 4.52 7.66 -1.51
C SER A 324 5.21 8.50 -2.59
N VAL A 325 4.45 9.37 -3.29
CA VAL A 325 4.99 10.37 -4.21
C VAL A 325 5.79 11.45 -3.46
N GLU A 326 5.25 11.96 -2.35
CA GLU A 326 5.96 12.91 -1.49
C GLU A 326 7.26 12.31 -0.94
N ALA A 327 7.23 11.06 -0.45
CA ALA A 327 8.41 10.38 0.08
C ALA A 327 9.50 10.18 -0.99
N ALA A 328 9.11 9.81 -2.22
CA ALA A 328 10.04 9.72 -3.35
C ALA A 328 10.70 11.09 -3.64
N TYR A 329 9.90 12.17 -3.67
CA TYR A 329 10.41 13.52 -3.86
C TYR A 329 11.35 13.98 -2.73
N ILE A 330 10.99 13.73 -1.47
CA ILE A 330 11.84 14.02 -0.30
C ILE A 330 13.19 13.30 -0.43
N ASN A 331 13.18 12.03 -0.79
CA ASN A 331 14.38 11.19 -0.87
C ASN A 331 15.31 11.66 -2.01
N GLN A 332 14.76 11.96 -3.19
CA GLN A 332 15.49 12.58 -4.31
C GLN A 332 16.18 13.88 -3.88
N ASN A 333 15.42 14.85 -3.33
CA ASN A 333 15.99 16.14 -2.92
C ASN A 333 17.04 16.00 -1.82
N PHE A 334 16.77 15.18 -0.80
CA PHE A 334 17.70 14.92 0.30
C PHE A 334 19.02 14.33 -0.22
N SER A 335 18.96 13.36 -1.13
CA SER A 335 20.15 12.69 -1.68
C SER A 335 21.13 13.67 -2.34
N GLN A 336 20.63 14.75 -2.95
CA GLN A 336 21.45 15.78 -3.61
C GLN A 336 21.80 16.95 -2.69
N GLN A 337 20.95 17.28 -1.71
CA GLN A 337 21.20 18.41 -0.82
C GLN A 337 22.36 18.19 0.15
N VAL A 338 22.58 16.93 0.58
CA VAL A 338 23.65 16.58 1.53
C VAL A 338 25.04 16.43 0.89
N LEU A 339 25.19 16.87 -0.37
CA LEU A 339 26.42 16.78 -1.15
C LEU A 339 27.17 18.13 -1.16
N VAL A 340 28.49 18.05 -1.33
CA VAL A 340 29.35 19.22 -1.53
C VAL A 340 29.20 19.67 -2.98
N ARG A 341 28.55 20.83 -3.17
CA ARG A 341 28.25 21.42 -4.49
C ARG A 341 29.36 22.39 -4.97
N ASP A 342 30.62 21.97 -4.86
CA ASP A 342 31.80 22.77 -5.27
C ASP A 342 32.33 22.41 -6.68
N GLY A 343 31.70 21.43 -7.34
CA GLY A 343 32.11 20.90 -8.65
C GLY A 343 33.11 19.74 -8.58
N ASN A 344 33.65 19.41 -7.40
CA ASN A 344 34.53 18.27 -7.23
C ASN A 344 33.73 16.97 -7.17
N LYS A 345 33.86 16.15 -8.21
CA LYS A 345 33.23 14.82 -8.29
C LYS A 345 34.24 13.73 -8.64
N VAL A 346 34.06 12.56 -8.04
CA VAL A 346 34.76 11.33 -8.45
C VAL A 346 34.05 10.80 -9.69
N SER A 347 34.71 10.81 -10.84
CA SER A 347 34.20 10.19 -12.07
C SER A 347 34.86 8.82 -12.27
N TYR A 348 34.12 7.87 -12.85
CA TYR A 348 34.60 6.51 -13.12
C TYR A 348 35.00 6.32 -14.59
N GLU A 349 35.42 5.10 -14.95
CA GLU A 349 35.95 4.76 -16.28
C GLU A 349 34.90 4.95 -17.39
N GLU A 350 33.66 4.51 -17.15
CA GLU A 350 32.52 4.80 -18.02
C GLU A 350 31.63 5.92 -17.43
N PRO A 351 31.08 6.83 -18.26
CA PRO A 351 30.13 7.85 -17.82
C PRO A 351 28.78 7.23 -17.39
N ASN A 352 27.78 8.06 -17.05
CA ASN A 352 26.44 7.55 -16.78
C ASN A 352 25.86 6.94 -18.08
N PRO A 353 25.49 5.64 -18.11
CA PRO A 353 25.09 4.95 -19.35
C PRO A 353 23.68 5.31 -19.83
N PHE A 354 22.94 6.14 -19.07
CA PHE A 354 21.56 6.53 -19.37
C PHE A 354 21.41 8.01 -19.77
N ALA A 355 22.46 8.81 -19.59
CA ALA A 355 22.41 10.26 -19.77
C ALA A 355 23.00 10.68 -21.11
N ASN A 356 22.42 11.71 -21.71
CA ASN A 356 22.95 12.29 -22.94
C ASN A 356 24.10 13.28 -22.64
N GLU A 357 24.93 13.54 -23.64
CA GLU A 357 26.00 14.53 -23.51
C GLU A 357 25.45 15.92 -23.18
N GLY A 358 25.92 16.52 -22.09
CA GLY A 358 25.47 17.83 -21.60
C GLY A 358 24.34 17.81 -20.57
N GLU A 359 23.81 16.64 -20.20
CA GLU A 359 22.71 16.51 -19.23
C GLU A 359 23.19 16.61 -17.76
N GLU A 360 22.52 17.43 -16.93
CA GLU A 360 22.81 17.52 -15.49
C GLU A 360 22.22 16.31 -14.73
N VAL A 361 23.05 15.28 -14.55
CA VAL A 361 22.66 14.05 -13.84
C VAL A 361 22.74 14.21 -12.32
N ALA A 362 21.86 13.51 -11.59
CA ALA A 362 22.02 13.30 -10.15
C ALA A 362 23.34 12.57 -9.83
N SER A 363 23.92 12.82 -8.64
CA SER A 363 25.08 12.08 -8.14
C SER A 363 24.70 10.62 -7.84
N VAL A 364 25.05 9.73 -8.77
CA VAL A 364 24.89 8.27 -8.68
C VAL A 364 26.03 7.60 -9.44
N ALA A 365 26.59 6.54 -8.87
CA ALA A 365 27.42 5.59 -9.60
C ALA A 365 26.76 4.21 -9.62
N TYR A 366 26.74 3.61 -10.79
CA TYR A 366 26.16 2.30 -11.08
C TYR A 366 27.28 1.25 -11.06
N ARG A 367 27.22 0.31 -10.11
CA ARG A 367 28.15 -0.80 -9.98
C ARG A 367 27.49 -2.05 -10.55
N TYR A 368 28.06 -2.63 -11.59
CA TYR A 368 27.61 -3.90 -12.15
C TYR A 368 28.41 -5.02 -11.51
N ARG A 369 27.73 -5.87 -10.74
CA ARG A 369 28.37 -6.83 -9.83
C ARG A 369 27.88 -8.23 -10.09
N ARG A 370 28.78 -9.21 -9.96
CA ARG A 370 28.51 -10.63 -10.22
C ARG A 370 28.58 -11.44 -8.93
N TRP A 371 27.54 -12.24 -8.68
CA TRP A 371 27.46 -13.22 -7.61
C TRP A 371 27.38 -14.63 -8.18
N LYS A 372 28.11 -15.57 -7.58
CA LYS A 372 28.02 -17.00 -7.91
C LYS A 372 26.87 -17.63 -7.11
N LEU A 373 25.83 -18.09 -7.78
CA LEU A 373 24.68 -18.76 -7.18
C LEU A 373 24.80 -20.29 -7.21
N ASP A 374 25.47 -20.83 -8.23
CA ASP A 374 25.76 -22.26 -8.37
C ASP A 374 27.05 -22.44 -9.18
N ASN A 375 27.45 -23.68 -9.51
CA ASN A 375 28.65 -23.94 -10.30
C ASN A 375 28.62 -23.28 -11.69
N GLU A 376 27.47 -23.30 -12.34
CA GLU A 376 27.23 -22.73 -13.69
C GLU A 376 26.29 -21.51 -13.67
N MET A 377 25.72 -21.17 -12.51
CA MET A 377 24.75 -20.08 -12.38
C MET A 377 25.38 -18.86 -11.73
N TYR A 378 25.42 -17.76 -12.49
CA TYR A 378 25.85 -16.45 -12.02
C TYR A 378 24.70 -15.45 -12.16
N LEU A 379 24.59 -14.57 -11.17
CA LEU A 379 23.66 -13.45 -11.16
C LEU A 379 24.46 -12.16 -11.28
N ILE A 380 24.09 -11.31 -12.24
CA ILE A 380 24.56 -9.94 -12.37
C ILE A 380 23.45 -8.99 -11.94
N ALA A 381 23.81 -7.99 -11.13
CA ALA A 381 22.91 -6.89 -10.80
C ALA A 381 23.57 -5.53 -11.02
N ARG A 382 22.79 -4.55 -11.47
CA ARG A 382 23.10 -3.13 -11.29
C ARG A 382 22.80 -2.73 -9.86
N CYS A 383 23.78 -2.17 -9.15
CA CYS A 383 23.64 -1.64 -7.81
C CYS A 383 24.03 -0.17 -7.75
N GLU A 384 23.36 0.60 -6.90
CA GLU A 384 23.50 2.05 -6.85
C GLU A 384 24.18 2.52 -5.55
N VAL A 385 25.10 3.48 -5.70
CA VAL A 385 25.66 4.26 -4.59
C VAL A 385 25.53 5.75 -4.93
N GLN A 386 25.15 6.58 -3.96
CA GLN A 386 24.78 7.99 -4.22
C GLN A 386 25.89 8.99 -3.86
N SER A 387 26.83 8.62 -2.98
CA SER A 387 27.94 9.52 -2.60
C SER A 387 29.17 8.78 -2.11
N VAL A 388 30.27 9.52 -1.95
CA VAL A 388 31.54 9.06 -1.39
C VAL A 388 31.99 10.00 -0.26
N VAL A 389 32.68 9.44 0.73
CA VAL A 389 33.39 10.22 1.76
C VAL A 389 34.84 9.77 1.85
N GLU A 390 35.77 10.72 1.87
CA GLU A 390 37.20 10.42 1.98
C GLU A 390 37.73 10.79 3.37
N VAL A 391 38.25 9.79 4.10
CA VAL A 391 38.84 9.95 5.44
C VAL A 391 40.23 9.34 5.40
N ASN A 392 41.27 10.11 5.75
CA ASN A 392 42.67 9.63 5.80
C ASN A 392 43.09 8.92 4.50
N ASN A 393 42.77 9.52 3.34
CA ASN A 393 42.97 8.98 1.99
C ASN A 393 42.28 7.63 1.69
N LYS A 394 41.40 7.14 2.59
CA LYS A 394 40.49 6.03 2.30
C LYS A 394 39.14 6.57 1.87
N ARG A 395 38.71 6.19 0.68
CA ARG A 395 37.35 6.43 0.17
C ARG A 395 36.40 5.38 0.75
N SER A 396 35.22 5.82 1.15
CA SER A 396 34.13 4.98 1.61
C SER A 396 32.84 5.35 0.88
N PHE A 397 32.16 4.33 0.37
CA PHE A 397 30.91 4.48 -0.38
C PHE A 397 29.73 4.70 0.56
N LEU A 398 28.82 5.58 0.16
CA LEU A 398 27.64 5.95 0.93
C LEU A 398 26.36 5.68 0.15
N THR A 399 25.38 5.08 0.82
CA THR A 399 23.97 5.21 0.41
C THR A 399 23.28 6.31 1.19
N LEU A 400 22.43 7.08 0.52
CA LEU A 400 21.75 8.25 1.07
C LEU A 400 20.24 8.07 0.97
N ASN A 401 19.54 7.98 2.10
CA ASN A 401 18.08 7.80 2.15
C ASN A 401 17.44 8.75 3.15
N ALA A 402 16.19 9.15 2.93
CA ALA A 402 15.41 9.99 3.83
C ALA A 402 14.15 9.28 4.34
N LEU A 403 14.02 9.20 5.67
CA LEU A 403 12.76 8.93 6.37
C LEU A 403 11.93 10.21 6.43
N ASN A 404 10.61 10.08 6.31
CA ASN A 404 9.66 11.19 6.22
C ASN A 404 8.57 11.16 7.31
N GLU A 405 8.44 12.23 8.09
CA GLU A 405 7.34 12.48 9.04
C GLU A 405 6.32 13.45 8.40
N PHE A 406 5.09 12.99 8.17
CA PHE A 406 4.02 13.79 7.57
C PHE A 406 3.09 14.41 8.63
N ASP A 407 2.66 13.65 9.64
CA ASP A 407 1.96 14.16 10.82
C ASP A 407 2.42 13.37 12.08
N PRO A 408 3.02 14.03 13.09
CA PRO A 408 3.42 13.41 14.36
C PRO A 408 2.34 12.62 15.10
N LYS A 409 1.05 12.83 14.78
CA LYS A 409 -0.06 12.07 15.38
C LYS A 409 -0.13 10.63 14.91
N TYR A 410 0.27 10.35 13.66
CA TYR A 410 0.29 8.99 13.09
C TYR A 410 1.52 8.20 13.55
N SER A 411 2.66 8.86 13.78
CA SER A 411 3.82 8.21 14.40
C SER A 411 3.63 8.01 15.90
N GLY A 412 2.83 8.88 16.55
CA GLY A 412 2.69 8.96 18.01
C GLY A 412 3.94 9.51 18.72
N VAL A 413 4.95 9.94 17.95
CA VAL A 413 6.26 10.36 18.43
C VAL A 413 6.70 11.56 17.61
N ASP A 414 6.58 12.76 18.17
CA ASP A 414 7.05 14.01 17.52
C ASP A 414 8.58 14.03 17.40
N TRP A 415 9.08 13.96 16.17
CA TRP A 415 10.50 13.93 15.90
C TRP A 415 11.24 15.17 16.41
N ARG A 416 10.62 16.36 16.37
CA ARG A 416 11.27 17.61 16.83
C ARG A 416 11.55 17.59 18.32
N GLN A 417 10.68 16.96 19.10
CA GLN A 417 10.85 16.80 20.55
C GLN A 417 11.75 15.61 20.93
N LYS A 418 11.79 14.56 20.09
CA LYS A 418 12.31 13.24 20.48
C LYS A 418 13.62 12.82 19.81
N LEU A 419 14.03 13.40 18.68
CA LEU A 419 15.28 13.02 17.99
C LEU A 419 16.56 13.32 18.79
N GLU A 420 16.53 14.32 19.68
CA GLU A 420 17.67 14.69 20.52
C GLU A 420 17.78 13.81 21.78
N THR A 421 16.65 13.50 22.43
CA THR A 421 16.60 12.82 23.74
C THR A 421 16.28 11.33 23.67
N GLN A 422 15.54 10.90 22.65
CA GLN A 422 14.94 9.56 22.54
C GLN A 422 15.06 9.00 21.11
N ARG A 423 16.20 9.27 20.43
CA ARG A 423 16.47 8.83 19.04
C ARG A 423 16.19 7.35 18.79
N GLY A 424 16.53 6.48 19.74
CA GLY A 424 16.25 5.04 19.64
C GLY A 424 14.75 4.70 19.61
N ALA A 425 13.91 5.48 20.31
CA ALA A 425 12.46 5.31 20.27
C ALA A 425 11.85 5.81 18.95
N VAL A 426 12.39 6.91 18.39
CA VAL A 426 12.03 7.38 17.04
C VAL A 426 12.33 6.29 16.02
N LEU A 427 13.58 5.79 16.00
CA LEU A 427 13.98 4.70 15.10
C LEU A 427 13.14 3.42 15.30
N ALA A 428 12.83 3.03 16.55
CA ALA A 428 11.99 1.86 16.81
C ALA A 428 10.55 2.02 16.29
N THR A 429 10.00 3.24 16.36
CA THR A 429 8.69 3.58 15.77
C THR A 429 8.73 3.47 14.25
N GLU A 430 9.77 4.01 13.63
CA GLU A 430 9.99 3.88 12.18
C GLU A 430 10.20 2.42 11.75
N LEU A 431 10.92 1.62 12.54
CA LEU A 431 11.13 0.19 12.25
C LEU A 431 9.83 -0.62 12.36
N LYS A 432 8.86 -0.16 13.15
CA LYS A 432 7.52 -0.74 13.21
C LYS A 432 6.67 -0.31 12.02
N ASN A 433 6.67 0.98 11.66
CA ASN A 433 5.76 1.55 10.65
C ASN A 433 6.24 1.42 9.20
N ASN A 434 7.57 1.38 8.98
CA ASN A 434 8.23 1.40 7.68
C ASN A 434 9.20 0.20 7.50
N ALA A 435 8.84 -0.97 8.05
CA ALA A 435 9.73 -2.13 8.17
C ALA A 435 10.24 -2.67 6.82
N ASN A 436 9.37 -2.69 5.80
CA ASN A 436 9.70 -3.12 4.45
C ASN A 436 10.65 -2.12 3.75
N LYS A 437 10.29 -0.83 3.74
CA LYS A 437 11.10 0.26 3.16
C LYS A 437 12.53 0.26 3.69
N MET A 438 12.72 0.20 5.02
CA MET A 438 14.06 0.17 5.59
C MET A 438 14.81 -1.15 5.33
N ALA A 439 14.11 -2.29 5.24
CA ALA A 439 14.76 -3.54 4.82
C ALA A 439 15.27 -3.43 3.38
N LYS A 440 14.47 -2.90 2.44
CA LYS A 440 14.89 -2.70 1.03
C LYS A 440 16.13 -1.80 0.92
N TRP A 441 16.14 -0.64 1.59
CA TRP A 441 17.32 0.24 1.61
C TRP A 441 18.57 -0.42 2.19
N THR A 442 18.40 -1.26 3.22
CA THR A 442 19.51 -2.00 3.84
C THR A 442 20.04 -3.07 2.89
N ALA A 443 19.15 -3.77 2.18
CA ALA A 443 19.52 -4.74 1.15
C ALA A 443 20.24 -4.08 -0.03
N GLN A 444 19.75 -2.94 -0.54
CA GLN A 444 20.43 -2.15 -1.58
C GLN A 444 21.84 -1.72 -1.13
N ALA A 445 21.98 -1.19 0.10
CA ALA A 445 23.28 -0.80 0.64
C ALA A 445 24.27 -1.97 0.79
N LEU A 446 23.77 -3.18 1.10
CA LEU A 446 24.57 -4.41 1.13
C LEU A 446 24.97 -4.88 -0.27
N LEU A 447 24.02 -4.90 -1.22
CA LEU A 447 24.23 -5.25 -2.63
C LEU A 447 25.24 -4.33 -3.32
N GLY A 448 25.13 -3.01 -3.12
CA GLY A 448 26.11 -2.02 -3.58
C GLY A 448 27.43 -2.00 -2.81
N SER A 449 27.55 -2.78 -1.72
CA SER A 449 28.64 -2.74 -0.73
C SER A 449 29.06 -1.31 -0.35
N ALA A 450 28.08 -0.54 0.09
CA ALA A 450 28.33 0.73 0.76
C ALA A 450 28.95 0.48 2.14
N ASP A 451 29.99 1.25 2.50
CA ASP A 451 30.60 1.20 3.83
C ASP A 451 29.64 1.71 4.91
N MET A 452 28.84 2.74 4.56
CA MET A 452 27.86 3.37 5.44
C MET A 452 26.57 3.69 4.68
N MET A 453 25.44 3.61 5.38
CA MET A 453 24.15 4.15 4.97
C MET A 453 23.81 5.37 5.83
N LYS A 454 23.45 6.49 5.21
CA LYS A 454 22.98 7.71 5.89
C LYS A 454 21.46 7.77 5.81
N LEU A 455 20.81 7.91 6.96
CA LEU A 455 19.37 8.13 7.09
C LEU A 455 19.13 9.59 7.54
N GLY A 456 18.54 10.38 6.65
CA GLY A 456 17.98 11.69 6.98
C GLY A 456 16.61 11.55 7.64
N TYR A 457 16.34 12.37 8.66
CA TYR A 457 15.02 12.52 9.26
C TYR A 457 14.42 13.84 8.78
N VAL A 458 13.51 13.75 7.82
CA VAL A 458 12.84 14.89 7.20
C VAL A 458 11.39 14.97 7.68
N SER A 459 10.93 16.15 8.10
CA SER A 459 9.55 16.38 8.57
C SER A 459 8.89 17.51 7.77
N ARG A 460 7.58 17.43 7.53
CA ARG A 460 6.81 18.59 7.03
C ARG A 460 6.97 19.77 7.99
N VAL A 461 7.03 21.01 7.48
CA VAL A 461 7.06 22.23 8.32
C VAL A 461 5.75 22.39 9.08
N HIS A 462 4.63 22.05 8.44
CA HIS A 462 3.32 21.99 9.05
C HIS A 462 2.58 20.75 8.52
N PRO A 463 1.88 19.94 9.35
CA PRO A 463 1.32 18.66 8.91
C PRO A 463 0.35 18.73 7.71
N ARG A 464 -0.28 19.90 7.49
CA ARG A 464 -1.16 20.17 6.34
C ARG A 464 -0.46 20.74 5.09
N ASP A 465 0.87 20.90 5.14
CA ASP A 465 1.68 21.44 4.05
C ASP A 465 2.69 20.38 3.60
N HIS A 466 2.35 19.68 2.52
CA HIS A 466 3.18 18.64 1.89
C HIS A 466 4.22 19.22 0.91
N PHE A 467 4.35 20.55 0.82
CA PHE A 467 5.28 21.23 -0.08
C PHE A 467 6.56 21.70 0.62
N ASN A 468 6.53 21.93 1.93
CA ASN A 468 7.65 22.47 2.69
C ASN A 468 8.12 21.49 3.76
N HIS A 469 9.40 21.12 3.68
CA HIS A 469 10.03 20.15 4.57
C HIS A 469 11.31 20.70 5.20
N VAL A 470 11.70 20.12 6.33
CA VAL A 470 12.93 20.41 7.06
C VAL A 470 13.66 19.14 7.47
N ILE A 471 14.98 19.15 7.36
CA ILE A 471 15.88 18.10 7.84
C ILE A 471 16.13 18.36 9.33
N LEU A 472 15.73 17.42 10.17
CA LEU A 472 15.84 17.50 11.64
C LEU A 472 17.10 16.80 12.18
N ALA A 473 17.58 15.77 11.49
CA ALA A 473 18.81 15.04 11.82
C ALA A 473 19.30 14.22 10.62
N VAL A 474 20.59 13.88 10.60
CA VAL A 474 21.14 12.83 9.73
C VAL A 474 21.94 11.85 10.58
N VAL A 475 21.73 10.55 10.38
CA VAL A 475 22.38 9.49 11.18
C VAL A 475 23.01 8.45 10.26
N GLY A 476 24.26 8.10 10.51
CA GLY A 476 24.98 7.06 9.77
C GLY A 476 24.99 5.72 10.49
N TYR A 477 24.79 4.65 9.73
CA TYR A 477 24.90 3.25 10.19
C TYR A 477 25.80 2.47 9.21
N LYS A 478 26.44 1.39 9.66
CA LYS A 478 27.03 0.41 8.74
C LYS A 478 25.94 -0.57 8.28
N PRO A 479 25.78 -0.88 6.97
CA PRO A 479 24.68 -1.73 6.51
C PRO A 479 24.62 -3.12 7.17
N ARG A 480 25.77 -3.77 7.42
CA ARG A 480 25.82 -5.07 8.12
C ARG A 480 25.37 -4.98 9.59
N GLU A 481 25.72 -3.90 10.30
CA GLU A 481 25.31 -3.69 11.69
C GLU A 481 23.82 -3.32 11.79
N PHE A 482 23.33 -2.50 10.86
CA PHE A 482 21.92 -2.12 10.79
C PHE A 482 21.04 -3.31 10.39
N ALA A 483 21.47 -4.15 9.44
CA ALA A 483 20.76 -5.39 9.09
C ALA A 483 20.51 -6.28 10.31
N ALA A 484 21.52 -6.44 11.19
CA ALA A 484 21.36 -7.16 12.45
C ALA A 484 20.36 -6.47 13.41
N GLN A 485 20.42 -5.14 13.56
CA GLN A 485 19.48 -4.36 14.39
C GLN A 485 18.02 -4.51 13.93
N ILE A 486 17.78 -4.60 12.62
CA ILE A 486 16.43 -4.73 12.04
C ILE A 486 16.00 -6.18 11.82
N ASN A 487 16.75 -7.16 12.33
CA ASN A 487 16.55 -8.61 12.15
C ASN A 487 16.45 -9.06 10.68
N LEU A 488 17.30 -8.49 9.80
CA LEU A 488 17.40 -8.85 8.38
C LEU A 488 18.60 -9.79 8.17
N ASN A 489 18.31 -11.08 8.02
CA ASN A 489 19.35 -12.11 7.84
C ASN A 489 19.77 -12.20 6.36
N THR A 490 21.06 -11.95 6.09
CA THR A 490 21.64 -11.99 4.73
C THR A 490 21.52 -13.36 4.06
N SER A 491 21.63 -14.44 4.82
CA SER A 491 21.51 -15.78 4.27
C SER A 491 20.05 -16.10 3.91
N ASN A 492 19.09 -15.57 4.67
CA ASN A 492 17.68 -15.72 4.34
C ASN A 492 17.31 -14.93 3.07
N MET A 493 17.77 -13.68 2.95
CA MET A 493 17.60 -12.85 1.76
C MET A 493 18.05 -13.57 0.48
N TRP A 494 19.27 -14.12 0.49
CA TRP A 494 19.80 -14.88 -0.64
C TRP A 494 19.11 -16.24 -0.85
N GLY A 495 18.64 -16.89 0.22
CA GLY A 495 17.84 -18.11 0.13
C GLY A 495 16.53 -17.90 -0.64
N ILE A 496 15.85 -16.78 -0.41
CA ILE A 496 14.64 -16.40 -1.14
C ILE A 496 14.95 -16.17 -2.62
N VAL A 497 15.98 -15.38 -2.94
CA VAL A 497 16.39 -15.12 -4.33
C VAL A 497 16.77 -16.42 -5.05
N LYS A 498 17.60 -17.29 -4.45
CA LYS A 498 17.99 -18.58 -5.05
C LYS A 498 16.77 -19.47 -5.31
N SER A 499 15.83 -19.56 -4.37
CA SER A 499 14.62 -20.37 -4.55
C SER A 499 13.72 -19.87 -5.68
N ILE A 500 13.60 -18.55 -5.88
CA ILE A 500 12.81 -17.96 -6.97
C ILE A 500 13.52 -18.17 -8.31
N VAL A 501 14.84 -17.93 -8.37
CA VAL A 501 15.66 -18.19 -9.57
C VAL A 501 15.58 -19.66 -9.99
N ASP A 502 15.75 -20.60 -9.05
CA ASP A 502 15.71 -22.05 -9.32
C ASP A 502 14.33 -22.54 -9.77
N LEU A 503 13.26 -21.82 -9.40
CA LEU A 503 11.91 -22.10 -9.86
C LEU A 503 11.72 -21.56 -11.29
N CYS A 504 12.03 -20.29 -11.53
CA CYS A 504 11.96 -19.66 -12.85
C CYS A 504 12.82 -20.39 -13.92
N MET A 505 13.99 -20.90 -13.54
CA MET A 505 14.85 -21.71 -14.42
C MET A 505 14.24 -23.07 -14.83
N LYS A 506 13.11 -23.50 -14.24
CA LYS A 506 12.38 -24.73 -14.63
C LYS A 506 11.20 -24.50 -15.59
N LEU A 507 10.71 -23.28 -15.83
CA LEU A 507 9.34 -22.99 -16.32
C LEU A 507 9.01 -23.09 -17.85
N LYS A 508 9.88 -23.66 -18.71
CA LYS A 508 10.00 -23.31 -20.17
C LYS A 508 10.63 -21.92 -20.38
N GLU A 509 10.67 -21.45 -21.65
CA GLU A 509 10.92 -20.06 -22.06
C GLU A 509 9.59 -19.32 -22.23
N GLY A 510 9.56 -18.01 -21.93
CA GLY A 510 8.32 -17.22 -21.90
C GLY A 510 8.37 -15.98 -21.01
N LYS A 511 7.22 -15.31 -20.87
CA LYS A 511 6.99 -14.13 -20.03
C LYS A 511 6.17 -14.54 -18.80
N TYR A 512 6.62 -14.15 -17.62
CA TYR A 512 5.99 -14.48 -16.35
C TYR A 512 5.86 -13.24 -15.46
N VAL A 513 4.98 -13.29 -14.47
CA VAL A 513 4.81 -12.22 -13.47
C VAL A 513 4.77 -12.82 -12.07
N LEU A 514 5.65 -12.32 -11.21
CA LEU A 514 5.63 -12.54 -9.77
C LEU A 514 4.74 -11.47 -9.13
N VAL A 515 3.57 -11.83 -8.62
CA VAL A 515 2.64 -10.90 -7.96
C VAL A 515 2.53 -11.22 -6.47
N LYS A 516 2.82 -10.25 -5.60
CA LYS A 516 2.51 -10.34 -4.18
C LYS A 516 1.02 -10.14 -3.97
N ASP A 517 0.35 -11.13 -3.40
CA ASP A 517 -1.09 -11.12 -3.13
C ASP A 517 -1.43 -9.98 -2.16
N PRO A 518 -2.36 -9.06 -2.48
CA PRO A 518 -2.64 -7.91 -1.61
C PRO A 518 -3.15 -8.34 -0.23
N THR A 519 -3.89 -9.43 -0.14
CA THR A 519 -4.59 -9.87 1.08
C THR A 519 -3.83 -10.94 1.86
N LYS A 520 -3.22 -11.91 1.16
CA LYS A 520 -2.55 -13.06 1.77
C LYS A 520 -1.03 -12.85 1.76
N PRO A 521 -0.29 -13.31 2.79
CA PRO A 521 1.17 -13.20 2.86
C PRO A 521 1.85 -14.25 1.95
N GLN A 522 1.73 -14.06 0.64
CA GLN A 522 2.21 -14.98 -0.39
C GLN A 522 2.53 -14.25 -1.71
N VAL A 523 3.39 -14.87 -2.52
CA VAL A 523 3.64 -14.48 -3.92
C VAL A 523 3.10 -15.57 -4.84
N ARG A 524 2.45 -15.16 -5.93
CA ARG A 524 1.93 -16.04 -6.98
C ARG A 524 2.75 -15.84 -8.24
N ILE A 525 2.91 -16.91 -9.02
CA ILE A 525 3.58 -16.88 -10.33
C ILE A 525 2.53 -17.07 -11.40
N TYR A 526 2.45 -16.13 -12.33
CA TYR A 526 1.60 -16.20 -13.51
C TYR A 526 2.46 -16.33 -14.76
N GLU A 527 2.06 -17.24 -15.65
CA GLU A 527 2.48 -17.25 -17.05
C GLU A 527 1.55 -16.32 -17.83
N VAL A 528 2.13 -15.40 -18.59
CA VAL A 528 1.38 -14.34 -19.29
C VAL A 528 1.70 -14.34 -20.79
N PRO A 529 0.78 -13.85 -21.64
CA PRO A 529 1.03 -13.64 -23.06
C PRO A 529 2.30 -12.80 -23.32
N PRO A 530 3.02 -13.01 -24.44
CA PRO A 530 4.26 -12.29 -24.73
C PRO A 530 4.03 -10.78 -24.86
N ASP A 531 2.86 -10.35 -25.33
CA ASP A 531 2.38 -8.98 -25.51
C ASP A 531 1.82 -8.34 -24.23
N ALA A 532 1.72 -9.09 -23.12
CA ALA A 532 1.27 -8.52 -21.85
C ALA A 532 2.19 -7.36 -21.41
N PHE A 533 1.58 -6.23 -21.03
CA PHE A 533 2.25 -4.95 -20.69
C PHE A 533 2.97 -4.23 -21.84
N GLU A 534 2.86 -4.68 -23.09
CA GLU A 534 3.38 -3.93 -24.24
C GLU A 534 2.32 -3.00 -24.84
N ASN A 535 1.04 -3.33 -24.63
CA ASN A 535 -0.08 -2.44 -24.86
C ASN A 535 -0.55 -1.85 -23.52
N ASP A 536 -0.61 -0.52 -23.43
CA ASP A 536 -1.62 0.12 -22.60
C ASP A 536 -2.97 -0.35 -23.14
N TYR A 537 -3.66 -1.23 -22.40
CA TYR A 537 -5.00 -1.65 -22.74
C TYR A 537 -5.93 -0.43 -22.62
N VAL A 538 -6.07 0.29 -23.73
CA VAL A 538 -7.20 1.18 -23.95
C VAL A 538 -8.42 0.28 -23.92
N GLU A 539 -9.17 0.37 -22.82
CA GLU A 539 -10.47 -0.26 -22.64
C GLU A 539 -11.30 0.03 -23.88
N GLU A 540 -11.50 -0.98 -24.75
CA GLU A 540 -12.15 -0.77 -26.04
C GLU A 540 -13.55 -0.21 -25.76
N PRO A 541 -13.92 0.96 -26.30
CA PRO A 541 -15.24 1.52 -26.07
C PRO A 541 -16.28 0.53 -26.56
N LEU A 542 -17.20 0.14 -25.67
CA LEU A 542 -18.23 -0.85 -25.94
C LEU A 542 -18.90 -0.56 -27.30
N PRO A 543 -19.11 -1.59 -28.16
CA PRO A 543 -19.77 -1.42 -29.44
C PRO A 543 -21.06 -0.61 -29.31
N GLU A 544 -21.35 0.26 -30.28
CA GLU A 544 -22.53 1.15 -30.23
C GLU A 544 -23.86 0.39 -30.04
N GLU A 545 -23.89 -0.92 -30.33
CA GLU A 545 -25.04 -1.81 -30.11
C GLU A 545 -25.34 -2.13 -28.62
N GLU A 546 -24.37 -1.99 -27.71
CA GLU A 546 -24.60 -2.10 -26.24
C GLU A 546 -24.76 -0.74 -25.55
N GLN A 547 -24.61 0.38 -26.27
CA GLN A 547 -24.82 1.71 -25.70
C GLN A 547 -26.32 2.00 -25.59
N VAL A 548 -26.82 2.12 -24.35
CA VAL A 548 -28.23 2.42 -24.06
C VAL A 548 -28.59 3.78 -24.66
N GLN A 549 -29.33 3.77 -25.76
CA GLN A 549 -29.83 5.01 -26.38
C GLN A 549 -30.72 5.77 -25.38
N PRO A 550 -30.53 7.09 -25.20
CA PRO A 550 -31.41 7.88 -24.38
C PRO A 550 -32.83 7.87 -24.96
N PRO A 551 -33.89 7.83 -24.11
CA PRO A 551 -35.26 7.77 -24.60
C PRO A 551 -35.58 9.02 -25.42
N ALA A 552 -36.21 8.83 -26.59
CA ALA A 552 -36.69 9.92 -27.40
C ALA A 552 -37.77 10.71 -26.64
N GLU A 553 -37.60 12.02 -26.51
CA GLU A 553 -38.68 12.89 -26.03
C GLU A 553 -39.73 13.01 -27.14
N ASP A 554 -40.96 12.60 -26.84
CA ASP A 554 -42.11 12.76 -27.74
C ASP A 554 -42.33 14.24 -28.06
N ALA A 555 -42.48 14.55 -29.35
CA ALA A 555 -42.75 15.90 -29.81
C ALA A 555 -44.22 16.29 -29.54
N ASP A 556 -44.43 17.50 -29.01
CA ASP A 556 -45.70 18.22 -29.10
C ASP A 556 -45.43 19.68 -29.54
N ASP A 557 -46.38 20.25 -30.28
CA ASP A 557 -46.13 21.29 -31.29
C ASP A 557 -45.92 22.73 -30.76
N GLY A 558 -45.12 23.54 -31.49
CA GLY A 558 -44.85 24.94 -31.11
C GLY A 558 -44.00 25.78 -32.08
N GLU A 559 -44.53 26.03 -33.29
CA GLU A 559 -44.06 26.94 -34.36
C GLU A 559 -42.76 27.79 -34.23
N ALA A 560 -41.84 27.53 -35.18
CA ALA A 560 -41.13 28.50 -36.03
C ALA A 560 -40.27 29.65 -35.44
N THR A 561 -38.97 29.61 -35.74
CA THR A 561 -38.40 30.45 -36.82
C THR A 561 -36.98 30.00 -37.20
N ALA A 562 -36.68 29.98 -38.50
CA ALA A 562 -35.38 29.55 -39.03
C ALA A 562 -34.47 30.74 -39.37
N ILE A 563 -33.18 30.65 -39.04
CA ILE A 563 -32.10 31.37 -39.73
C ILE A 563 -30.95 30.40 -39.99
N VAL A 564 -30.56 30.30 -41.26
CA VAL A 564 -29.49 29.44 -41.80
C VAL A 564 -28.14 30.17 -41.72
N ASN A 565 -27.02 29.44 -41.60
CA ASN A 565 -25.80 29.74 -42.38
C ASN A 565 -24.76 28.59 -42.33
N ASP A 566 -24.56 27.98 -43.50
CA ASP A 566 -23.39 27.17 -43.86
C ASP A 566 -22.08 27.97 -43.77
N VAL A 567 -20.99 27.34 -43.29
CA VAL A 567 -19.62 27.61 -43.80
C VAL A 567 -18.82 26.30 -43.84
N LYS A 568 -18.24 26.00 -45.00
CA LYS A 568 -17.46 24.79 -45.27
C LYS A 568 -16.03 24.82 -44.72
N GLU A 569 -15.48 23.62 -44.64
CA GLU A 569 -14.09 23.27 -44.32
C GLU A 569 -13.05 24.00 -45.19
N LYS A 570 -11.81 24.05 -44.69
CA LYS A 570 -10.67 24.60 -45.42
C LYS A 570 -9.39 23.83 -45.10
N ASP A 571 -9.00 22.95 -46.01
CA ASP A 571 -7.66 22.37 -46.05
C ASP A 571 -6.61 23.45 -46.32
N ILE A 572 -5.42 23.28 -45.73
CA ILE A 572 -4.23 24.09 -46.03
C ILE A 572 -3.06 23.14 -46.27
N SER A 573 -2.72 22.93 -47.54
CA SER A 573 -1.44 22.33 -47.95
C SER A 573 -0.33 23.39 -48.01
N ALA A 574 0.89 22.98 -47.70
CA ALA A 574 2.06 23.85 -47.64
C ALA A 574 2.73 24.07 -49.02
N GLU A 575 3.41 25.21 -49.18
CA GLU A 575 4.55 25.36 -50.08
C GLU A 575 5.66 26.24 -49.46
N PRO A 576 6.92 26.11 -49.91
CA PRO A 576 8.10 26.60 -49.18
C PRO A 576 8.69 27.90 -49.75
N VAL A 577 9.50 28.60 -48.94
CA VAL A 577 10.47 29.59 -49.43
C VAL A 577 11.79 29.45 -48.67
N ALA A 578 12.89 29.38 -49.41
CA ALA A 578 14.24 29.58 -48.90
C ALA A 578 14.86 30.80 -49.59
N VAL A 579 15.38 31.75 -48.79
CA VAL A 579 16.60 32.55 -49.02
C VAL A 579 17.20 32.83 -47.63
#